data_AF-A0ABD1YVG7-F1
#
_entry.id   AF-A0ABD1YVG7-F1
#
_cell.length_a   1.000
_cell.length_b   1.000
_cell.length_c   1.000
_cell.angle_alpha   90.00
_cell.angle_beta   90.00
_cell.angle_gamma   90.00
#
_symmetry.space_group_name_H-M   'P 1'
#
loop_
_entity.id
_entity.type
_entity.pdbx_description
1 polymer ?
#
loop_
_entity_poly.entity_id
_entity_poly.type
_entity_poly.pdbx_seq_one_letter_code
_entity_poly.pdbx_strand_id
1 'polypeptide(L)'
;MGTFLDWTRPHIRLALDRTGAEPLADNSFLHITITILIISGTNFTGFLNAHFLGLSELQFETACEFKMRQLKFHEHKLLKKVNFLEWKKDQGQRETKVMRRYHITGREDYHKYNKMCGMVTKLVNIIKKLDPKDPFRIEMTEQLLDRLYNMGVIQTKKGLSLCDKLSVSAFCRRRLAVVMKRLKFAENLTEATTFIEQGHIRVGPDTITDPAFLVTRNMEDFVTWVDTSKIKRKVAEYNDQLDDYDLLN
;
A
#
# COMPACT_ATOMS: atom_id res chain seq x y z
N MET A 1 62.59 -2.84 -17.26
CA MET A 1 61.55 -1.94 -16.73
C MET A 1 61.40 -0.81 -17.74
N GLY A 2 60.52 -0.83 -18.74
CA GLY A 2 59.20 -1.42 -18.81
C GLY A 2 58.18 -0.34 -19.22
N THR A 3 58.28 0.08 -20.50
CA THR A 3 57.25 0.57 -21.46
C THR A 3 56.44 1.84 -21.14
N PHE A 4 56.36 2.92 -21.94
CA PHE A 4 56.34 3.18 -23.40
C PHE A 4 54.91 3.41 -23.97
N LEU A 5 54.77 4.54 -24.69
CA LEU A 5 53.74 4.96 -25.67
C LEU A 5 52.38 5.54 -25.23
N ASP A 6 52.36 6.87 -25.17
CA ASP A 6 51.71 7.79 -26.13
C ASP A 6 50.73 7.22 -27.18
N TRP A 7 49.54 7.81 -27.31
CA TRP A 7 48.59 7.60 -28.41
C TRP A 7 47.77 8.87 -28.69
N THR A 8 48.19 9.65 -29.68
CA THR A 8 47.36 10.64 -30.37
C THR A 8 46.92 10.13 -31.76
N ARG A 9 45.60 9.91 -31.93
CA ARG A 9 44.78 9.99 -33.18
C ARG A 9 45.11 9.01 -34.37
N PRO A 10 44.36 9.02 -35.49
CA PRO A 10 42.95 8.63 -35.71
C PRO A 10 42.77 7.69 -36.96
N HIS A 11 41.53 7.20 -37.24
CA HIS A 11 40.93 6.87 -38.56
C HIS A 11 40.13 5.53 -38.66
N ILE A 12 38.81 5.69 -38.81
CA ILE A 12 37.93 5.25 -39.93
C ILE A 12 37.69 3.74 -40.24
N ARG A 13 36.37 3.39 -40.19
CA ARG A 13 35.55 2.41 -40.97
C ARG A 13 35.75 0.89 -40.73
N LEU A 14 34.75 -0.01 -40.75
CA LEU A 14 33.32 -0.01 -41.13
C LEU A 14 32.64 -1.32 -40.62
N ALA A 15 31.32 -1.26 -40.34
CA ALA A 15 30.27 -2.30 -40.51
C ALA A 15 30.37 -3.63 -39.70
N LEU A 16 29.30 -4.30 -39.23
CA LEU A 16 27.88 -4.36 -39.61
C LEU A 16 27.08 -5.10 -38.50
N ASP A 17 25.83 -4.68 -38.26
CA ASP A 17 24.66 -5.43 -37.69
C ASP A 17 24.72 -6.00 -36.25
N ARG A 18 23.66 -6.00 -35.41
CA ARG A 18 22.21 -5.87 -35.63
C ARG A 18 21.45 -5.61 -34.29
N THR A 19 20.48 -4.68 -34.31
CA THR A 19 19.15 -4.65 -33.62
C THR A 19 19.08 -4.80 -32.08
N GLY A 20 18.51 -3.92 -31.26
CA GLY A 20 17.55 -2.81 -31.46
C GLY A 20 16.09 -3.28 -31.35
N ALA A 21 15.36 -2.93 -30.28
CA ALA A 21 13.89 -2.83 -30.24
C ALA A 21 13.37 -2.25 -28.90
N GLU A 22 13.08 -0.95 -28.88
CA GLU A 22 11.89 -0.40 -28.22
C GLU A 22 10.66 -0.73 -29.09
N PRO A 23 9.43 -0.75 -28.56
CA PRO A 23 8.30 -0.42 -29.41
C PRO A 23 7.37 0.65 -28.84
N LEU A 24 7.12 1.59 -29.75
CA LEU A 24 6.13 2.64 -29.78
C LEU A 24 4.70 2.07 -29.71
N ALA A 25 3.83 2.81 -29.02
CA ALA A 25 2.39 2.62 -29.10
C ALA A 25 1.87 3.34 -30.35
N ASP A 26 1.53 2.58 -31.39
CA ASP A 26 0.91 3.10 -32.62
C ASP A 26 -0.43 2.41 -32.95
N ASN A 27 -1.34 3.29 -33.37
CA ASN A 27 -2.76 3.11 -33.69
C ASN A 27 -3.03 2.07 -34.79
N SER A 28 -2.89 0.78 -34.48
CA SER A 28 -3.14 -0.32 -35.42
C SER A 28 -4.51 -1.01 -35.24
N PHE A 29 -5.27 -0.68 -34.18
CA PHE A 29 -6.55 -1.35 -33.90
C PHE A 29 -7.76 -0.84 -34.71
N LEU A 30 -7.71 0.37 -35.27
CA LEU A 30 -8.80 0.92 -36.11
C LEU A 30 -8.69 0.53 -37.59
N HIS A 31 -7.50 0.16 -38.08
CA HIS A 31 -7.30 -0.24 -39.48
C HIS A 31 -7.66 -1.71 -39.76
N ILE A 32 -7.59 -2.56 -38.73
CA ILE A 32 -7.87 -4.00 -38.87
C ILE A 32 -9.39 -4.25 -38.95
N THR A 33 -10.21 -3.47 -38.26
CA THR A 33 -11.68 -3.58 -38.31
C THR A 33 -12.27 -3.05 -39.63
N ILE A 34 -11.70 -2.01 -40.22
CA ILE A 34 -12.16 -1.46 -41.51
C ILE A 34 -11.79 -2.38 -42.69
N THR A 35 -10.65 -3.08 -42.62
CA THR A 35 -10.20 -3.96 -43.72
C THR A 35 -10.99 -5.27 -43.79
N ILE A 36 -11.46 -5.80 -42.65
CA ILE A 36 -12.30 -7.02 -42.61
C ILE A 36 -13.71 -6.77 -43.20
N LEU A 37 -14.19 -5.54 -43.13
CA LEU A 37 -15.51 -5.14 -43.64
C LEU A 37 -15.56 -4.91 -45.17
N ILE A 38 -14.40 -4.78 -45.83
CA ILE A 38 -14.31 -4.55 -47.29
C ILE A 38 -14.19 -5.87 -48.08
N ILE A 39 -13.74 -6.97 -47.44
CA ILE A 39 -13.49 -8.27 -48.11
C ILE A 39 -14.73 -9.19 -48.10
N SER A 40 -15.72 -8.93 -47.24
CA SER A 40 -16.95 -9.72 -47.11
C SER A 40 -18.15 -8.94 -47.64
N GLY A 41 -18.25 -8.84 -48.97
CA GLY A 41 -19.34 -8.16 -49.69
C GLY A 41 -20.73 -8.64 -49.27
N THR A 42 -21.27 -8.04 -48.21
CA THR A 42 -22.59 -8.31 -47.64
C THR A 42 -23.26 -6.98 -47.33
N ASN A 43 -24.53 -6.92 -47.70
CA ASN A 43 -25.31 -5.70 -47.83
C ASN A 43 -25.57 -4.99 -46.48
N PHE A 44 -25.43 -3.68 -46.54
CA PHE A 44 -25.66 -2.67 -45.52
C PHE A 44 -27.16 -2.52 -45.20
N THR A 45 -27.78 -3.51 -44.54
CA THR A 45 -29.13 -3.38 -43.96
C THR A 45 -29.27 -4.36 -42.79
N GLY A 46 -29.20 -3.85 -41.56
CA GLY A 46 -29.33 -4.68 -40.36
C GLY A 46 -28.67 -4.14 -39.09
N PHE A 47 -28.11 -2.92 -39.11
CA PHE A 47 -27.36 -2.35 -37.99
C PHE A 47 -28.20 -1.44 -37.08
N LEU A 48 -29.48 -1.78 -36.83
CA LEU A 48 -30.37 -0.90 -36.06
C LEU A 48 -31.40 -1.63 -35.19
N ASN A 49 -31.10 -2.83 -34.70
CA ASN A 49 -31.89 -3.43 -33.61
C ASN A 49 -31.08 -4.47 -32.83
N ALA A 50 -30.16 -3.99 -31.97
CA ALA A 50 -29.66 -4.75 -30.82
C ALA A 50 -29.03 -3.78 -29.80
N HIS A 51 -29.77 -2.74 -29.42
CA HIS A 51 -29.45 -1.93 -28.25
C HIS A 51 -30.47 -2.23 -27.14
N PHE A 52 -30.56 -3.50 -26.77
CA PHE A 52 -31.33 -3.92 -25.62
C PHE A 52 -30.74 -5.22 -25.07
N LEU A 53 -30.65 -5.27 -23.74
CA LEU A 53 -30.03 -6.29 -22.90
C LEU A 53 -28.54 -6.05 -22.61
N GLY A 54 -28.37 -5.24 -21.55
CA GLY A 54 -27.10 -5.12 -20.85
C GLY A 54 -26.61 -6.45 -20.32
N LEU A 55 -25.30 -6.61 -20.35
CA LEU A 55 -24.55 -7.56 -19.54
C LEU A 55 -23.28 -6.83 -19.09
N SER A 56 -23.30 -6.50 -17.80
CA SER A 56 -22.15 -6.37 -16.90
C SER A 56 -20.78 -6.67 -17.51
N GLU A 57 -19.95 -5.63 -17.65
CA GLU A 57 -18.49 -5.76 -17.68
C GLU A 57 -18.01 -6.34 -16.35
N LEU A 58 -17.84 -7.66 -16.32
CA LEU A 58 -17.16 -8.38 -15.25
C LEU A 58 -16.06 -9.25 -15.86
N GLN A 59 -14.83 -8.82 -15.58
CA GLN A 59 -13.60 -9.61 -15.45
C GLN A 59 -13.04 -10.27 -16.69
N PHE A 60 -11.83 -9.85 -17.08
CA PHE A 60 -10.76 -10.80 -17.41
C PHE A 60 -9.40 -10.12 -17.22
N GLU A 61 -9.06 -9.83 -15.96
CA GLU A 61 -7.66 -9.60 -15.56
C GLU A 61 -7.06 -11.00 -15.32
N THR A 62 -6.30 -11.48 -16.29
CA THR A 62 -5.59 -12.76 -16.27
C THR A 62 -4.47 -12.73 -15.23
N ALA A 63 -4.81 -12.99 -13.98
CA ALA A 63 -3.84 -13.52 -13.03
C ALA A 63 -3.50 -14.95 -13.46
N CYS A 64 -2.33 -15.13 -14.08
CA CYS A 64 -1.71 -16.44 -14.22
C CYS A 64 -1.38 -16.96 -12.82
N GLU A 65 -2.33 -17.64 -12.17
CA GLU A 65 -2.06 -18.40 -10.96
C GLU A 65 -1.24 -19.64 -11.38
N PHE A 66 0.08 -19.57 -11.19
CA PHE A 66 1.01 -20.66 -11.47
C PHE A 66 0.76 -21.80 -10.47
N LYS A 67 -0.31 -22.56 -10.67
CA LYS A 67 -0.72 -23.64 -9.78
C LYS A 67 -0.11 -24.93 -10.29
N MET A 68 0.92 -25.41 -9.60
CA MET A 68 1.53 -26.71 -9.86
C MET A 68 0.45 -27.81 -9.78
N ARG A 69 0.52 -28.80 -10.68
CA ARG A 69 -0.27 -30.03 -10.60
C ARG A 69 -0.17 -30.65 -9.20
N GLN A 70 -1.28 -31.17 -8.69
CA GLN A 70 -1.30 -31.92 -7.44
C GLN A 70 -0.42 -33.18 -7.54
N LEU A 71 0.49 -33.33 -6.57
CA LEU A 71 1.42 -34.45 -6.48
C LEU A 71 0.67 -35.73 -6.05
N LYS A 72 1.02 -36.86 -6.67
CA LYS A 72 0.52 -38.18 -6.27
C LYS A 72 1.11 -38.58 -4.91
N PHE A 73 0.48 -39.53 -4.22
CA PHE A 73 0.87 -39.95 -2.87
C PHE A 73 2.36 -40.34 -2.77
N HIS A 74 2.89 -41.10 -3.73
CA HIS A 74 4.31 -41.51 -3.74
C HIS A 74 5.25 -40.33 -4.00
N GLU A 75 4.87 -39.39 -4.88
CA GLU A 75 5.63 -38.17 -5.16
C GLU A 75 5.70 -37.28 -3.90
N HIS A 76 4.57 -37.11 -3.20
CA HIS A 76 4.52 -36.32 -1.96
C HIS A 76 5.31 -36.97 -0.82
N LYS A 77 5.34 -38.31 -0.75
CA LYS A 77 6.14 -39.06 0.24
C LYS A 77 7.64 -38.84 0.05
N LEU A 78 8.11 -38.67 -1.19
CA LEU A 78 9.49 -38.33 -1.54
C LEU A 78 9.78 -36.84 -1.35
N LEU A 79 8.86 -35.97 -1.78
CA LEU A 79 9.03 -34.52 -1.86
C LEU A 79 8.38 -33.76 -0.69
N LYS A 80 8.51 -34.25 0.55
CA LYS A 80 7.85 -33.69 1.73
C LYS A 80 8.21 -32.23 2.05
N LYS A 81 9.40 -31.79 1.66
CA LYS A 81 9.93 -30.44 1.94
C LYS A 81 9.77 -29.47 0.77
N VAL A 82 9.30 -29.95 -0.38
CA VAL A 82 9.21 -29.14 -1.59
C VAL A 82 7.92 -28.35 -1.56
N ASN A 83 8.04 -27.03 -1.43
CA ASN A 83 6.97 -26.07 -1.63
C ASN A 83 7.58 -24.86 -2.35
N PHE A 84 7.06 -24.53 -3.52
CA PHE A 84 7.56 -23.39 -4.31
C PHE A 84 7.01 -22.04 -3.82
N LEU A 85 5.89 -22.05 -3.09
CA LEU A 85 5.18 -20.84 -2.66
C LEU A 85 5.53 -20.43 -1.23
N GLU A 86 5.82 -21.40 -0.37
CA GLU A 86 6.11 -21.15 1.04
C GLU A 86 7.47 -21.72 1.43
N TRP A 87 8.44 -20.84 1.66
CA TRP A 87 9.75 -21.20 2.19
C TRP A 87 9.83 -20.84 3.67
N LYS A 88 10.49 -21.70 4.46
CA LYS A 88 10.64 -21.48 5.92
C LYS A 88 11.31 -20.16 6.28
N LYS A 89 12.19 -19.66 5.42
CA LYS A 89 12.89 -18.38 5.60
C LYS A 89 11.98 -17.19 5.31
N ASP A 90 10.98 -17.39 4.44
CA ASP A 90 10.00 -16.37 4.10
C ASP A 90 8.90 -16.33 5.17
N GLN A 91 8.99 -15.34 6.05
CA GLN A 91 7.83 -14.89 6.83
C GLN A 91 6.82 -14.10 5.99
N GLY A 92 6.94 -14.17 4.65
CA GLY A 92 6.23 -13.34 3.68
C GLY A 92 4.71 -13.48 3.74
N GLN A 93 4.17 -14.62 4.17
CA GLN A 93 2.72 -14.82 4.29
C GLN A 93 2.10 -13.89 5.34
N ARG A 94 2.76 -13.70 6.49
CA ARG A 94 2.27 -12.79 7.55
C ARG A 94 2.37 -11.33 7.10
N GLU A 95 3.49 -10.97 6.50
CA GLU A 95 3.74 -9.64 5.93
C GLU A 95 2.67 -9.29 4.88
N THR A 96 2.50 -10.14 3.87
CA THR A 96 1.52 -9.95 2.79
C THR A 96 0.09 -9.84 3.33
N LYS A 97 -0.27 -10.66 4.33
CA LYS A 97 -1.59 -10.60 4.97
C LYS A 97 -1.82 -9.26 5.68
N VAL A 98 -0.80 -8.71 6.36
CA VAL A 98 -0.89 -7.42 7.04
C VAL A 98 -0.94 -6.28 6.02
N MET A 99 -0.10 -6.34 4.98
CA MET A 99 -0.06 -5.34 3.91
C MET A 99 -1.41 -5.25 3.19
N ARG A 100 -1.99 -6.39 2.80
CA ARG A 100 -3.31 -6.43 2.16
C ARG A 100 -4.42 -5.92 3.07
N ARG A 101 -4.39 -6.29 4.36
CA ARG A 101 -5.41 -5.89 5.33
C ARG A 101 -5.48 -4.37 5.55
N TYR A 102 -4.33 -3.71 5.61
CA TYR A 102 -4.23 -2.27 5.92
C TYR A 102 -3.87 -1.41 4.71
N HIS A 103 -3.92 -1.98 3.50
CA HIS A 103 -3.58 -1.30 2.25
C HIS A 103 -2.22 -0.57 2.33
N ILE A 104 -1.17 -1.33 2.65
CA ILE A 104 0.20 -0.79 2.72
C ILE A 104 0.84 -0.93 1.35
N THR A 105 1.08 0.19 0.68
CA THR A 105 1.74 0.24 -0.64
C THR A 105 3.22 -0.12 -0.56
N GLY A 106 3.96 0.50 0.36
CA GLY A 106 5.39 0.29 0.54
C GLY A 106 5.72 -0.94 1.38
N ARG A 107 6.43 -1.92 0.79
CA ARG A 107 6.94 -3.09 1.54
C ARG A 107 7.92 -2.67 2.64
N GLU A 108 8.70 -1.63 2.39
CA GLU A 108 9.66 -1.09 3.35
C GLU A 108 9.00 -0.64 4.67
N ASP A 109 7.80 -0.08 4.61
CA ASP A 109 7.10 0.43 5.80
C ASP A 109 6.83 -0.70 6.80
N TYR A 110 6.44 -1.87 6.29
CA TYR A 110 6.25 -3.05 7.13
C TYR A 110 7.54 -3.42 7.86
N HIS A 111 8.68 -3.43 7.16
CA HIS A 111 9.98 -3.74 7.76
C HIS A 111 10.43 -2.66 8.75
N LYS A 112 10.20 -1.38 8.47
CA LYS A 112 10.46 -0.25 9.37
C LYS A 112 9.68 -0.43 10.68
N TYR A 113 8.38 -0.71 10.60
CA TYR A 113 7.55 -0.96 11.78
C TYR A 113 7.97 -2.23 12.53
N ASN A 114 8.35 -3.29 11.84
CA ASN A 114 8.83 -4.52 12.47
C ASN A 114 10.14 -4.28 13.25
N LYS A 115 11.04 -3.46 12.70
CA LYS A 115 12.27 -3.04 13.39
C LYS A 115 11.95 -2.26 14.66
N MET A 116 11.00 -1.33 14.59
CA MET A 116 10.54 -0.55 15.76
C MET A 116 9.93 -1.44 16.85
N CYS A 117 9.05 -2.39 16.49
CA CYS A 117 8.54 -3.38 17.43
C CYS A 117 9.68 -4.14 18.12
N GLY A 118 10.67 -4.59 17.35
CA GLY A 118 11.84 -5.28 17.89
C GLY A 118 12.68 -4.42 18.85
N MET A 119 12.83 -3.12 18.59
CA MET A 119 13.49 -2.20 19.52
C MET A 119 12.72 -2.07 20.83
N VAL A 120 11.40 -1.94 20.77
CA VAL A 120 10.55 -1.87 21.97
C VAL A 120 10.63 -3.15 22.79
N THR A 121 10.53 -4.33 22.16
CA THR A 121 10.66 -5.62 22.85
C THR A 121 12.03 -5.78 23.49
N LYS A 122 13.11 -5.35 22.82
CA LYS A 122 14.47 -5.35 23.39
C LYS A 122 14.53 -4.48 24.64
N LEU A 123 13.99 -3.27 24.60
CA LEU A 123 13.95 -2.36 25.74
C LEU A 123 13.16 -2.96 26.91
N VAL A 124 11.98 -3.53 26.65
CA VAL A 124 11.17 -4.23 27.65
C VAL A 124 11.94 -5.39 28.28
N ASN A 125 12.69 -6.16 27.50
CA ASN A 125 13.49 -7.26 28.01
C ASN A 125 14.66 -6.80 28.88
N ILE A 126 15.24 -5.63 28.60
CA ILE A 126 16.26 -5.03 29.47
C ILE A 126 15.62 -4.58 30.79
N ILE A 127 14.50 -3.86 30.74
CA ILE A 127 13.77 -3.40 31.95
C ILE A 127 13.34 -4.57 32.83
N LYS A 128 12.87 -5.67 32.22
CA LYS A 128 12.47 -6.88 32.94
C LYS A 128 13.61 -7.54 33.71
N LYS A 129 14.87 -7.39 33.28
CA LYS A 129 16.06 -7.97 33.92
C LYS A 129 16.50 -7.22 35.18
N LEU A 130 16.14 -5.93 35.31
CA LEU A 130 16.47 -5.14 36.50
C LEU A 130 15.66 -5.60 37.71
N ASP A 131 16.13 -5.29 38.92
CA ASP A 131 15.40 -5.61 40.15
C ASP A 131 14.07 -4.83 40.23
N PRO A 132 12.95 -5.45 40.67
CA PRO A 132 11.65 -4.78 40.78
C PRO A 132 11.61 -3.60 41.75
N LYS A 133 12.53 -3.49 42.70
CA LYS A 133 12.53 -2.42 43.72
C LYS A 133 13.35 -1.20 43.32
N ASP A 134 14.13 -1.31 42.24
CA ASP A 134 14.97 -0.21 41.76
C ASP A 134 14.09 0.93 41.20
N PRO A 135 14.25 2.18 41.69
CA PRO A 135 13.47 3.32 41.19
C PRO A 135 13.63 3.53 39.68
N PHE A 136 14.80 3.26 39.12
CA PHE A 136 15.04 3.42 37.68
C PHE A 136 14.13 2.53 36.83
N ARG A 137 13.84 1.31 37.30
CA ARG A 137 12.92 0.40 36.61
C ARG A 137 11.49 0.96 36.58
N ILE A 138 11.04 1.59 37.67
CA ILE A 138 9.70 2.15 37.78
C ILE A 138 9.56 3.33 36.81
N GLU A 139 10.49 4.28 36.87
CA GLU A 139 10.50 5.47 36.00
C GLU A 139 10.55 5.10 34.52
N MET A 140 11.48 4.21 34.12
CA MET A 140 11.60 3.79 32.71
C MET A 140 10.39 3.02 32.22
N THR A 141 9.75 2.24 33.10
CA THR A 141 8.49 1.54 32.77
C THR A 141 7.38 2.53 32.49
N GLU A 142 7.22 3.52 33.36
CA GLU A 142 6.19 4.55 33.23
C GLU A 142 6.39 5.38 31.95
N GLN A 143 7.61 5.86 31.71
CA GLN A 143 7.94 6.62 30.50
C GLN A 143 7.66 5.82 29.22
N LEU A 144 8.01 4.53 29.20
CA LEU A 144 7.76 3.67 28.05
C LEU A 144 6.26 3.47 27.81
N LEU A 145 5.51 3.19 28.88
CA LEU A 145 4.06 2.99 28.80
C LEU A 145 3.34 4.26 28.35
N ASP A 146 3.75 5.42 28.86
CA ASP A 146 3.18 6.71 28.47
C ASP A 146 3.43 7.02 27.00
N ARG A 147 4.67 6.83 26.52
CA ARG A 147 5.00 7.07 25.11
C ARG A 147 4.18 6.18 24.18
N LEU A 148 4.08 4.89 24.50
CA LEU A 148 3.32 3.92 23.69
C LEU A 148 1.80 4.13 23.77
N TYR A 149 1.31 4.58 24.92
CA TYR A 149 -0.10 4.92 25.10
C TYR A 149 -0.47 6.17 24.32
N ASN A 150 0.29 7.27 24.45
CA ASN A 150 0.06 8.53 23.74
C ASN A 150 0.11 8.35 22.22
N MET A 151 1.03 7.51 21.73
CA MET A 151 1.09 7.14 20.31
C MET A 151 -0.11 6.29 19.85
N GLY A 152 -0.81 5.62 20.77
CA GLY A 152 -1.98 4.81 20.47
C GLY A 152 -1.70 3.36 20.08
N VAL A 153 -0.45 2.91 20.23
CA VAL A 153 -0.05 1.52 19.92
C VAL A 153 -0.65 0.56 20.95
N ILE A 154 -0.70 0.97 22.22
CA ILE A 154 -1.29 0.21 23.33
C ILE A 154 -2.58 0.88 23.79
N GLN A 155 -3.57 0.06 24.19
CA GLN A 155 -4.87 0.53 24.68
C GLN A 155 -4.90 0.88 26.17
N THR A 156 -4.10 0.22 27.01
CA THR A 156 -4.11 0.37 28.47
C THR A 156 -2.70 0.41 29.03
N LYS A 157 -2.45 1.25 30.04
CA LYS A 157 -1.15 1.37 30.72
C LYS A 157 -0.89 0.28 31.79
N LYS A 158 -1.74 -0.75 31.90
CA LYS A 158 -1.78 -1.66 33.06
C LYS A 158 -0.64 -2.71 33.14
N GLY A 159 0.39 -2.66 32.28
CA GLY A 159 1.58 -3.50 32.47
C GLY A 159 2.47 -3.73 31.24
N LEU A 160 3.71 -4.16 31.50
CA LEU A 160 4.73 -4.47 30.47
C LEU A 160 4.40 -5.69 29.60
N SER A 161 3.49 -6.56 30.04
CA SER A 161 3.11 -7.78 29.29
C SER A 161 2.51 -7.46 27.92
N LEU A 162 1.81 -6.32 27.79
CA LEU A 162 1.26 -5.86 26.52
C LEU A 162 2.36 -5.35 25.58
N CYS A 163 3.42 -4.75 26.12
CA CYS A 163 4.56 -4.24 25.36
C CYS A 163 5.38 -5.38 24.74
N ASP A 164 5.44 -6.53 25.42
CA ASP A 164 6.16 -7.72 24.94
C ASP A 164 5.49 -8.36 23.71
N LYS A 165 4.16 -8.31 23.66
CA LYS A 165 3.34 -8.88 22.57
C LYS A 165 3.01 -7.87 21.47
N LEU A 166 3.78 -6.79 21.35
CA LEU A 166 3.53 -5.76 20.35
C LEU A 166 3.67 -6.33 18.93
N SER A 167 2.70 -5.98 18.08
CA SER A 167 2.65 -6.42 16.69
C SER A 167 2.70 -5.23 15.75
N VAL A 168 3.24 -5.44 14.56
CA VAL A 168 3.27 -4.44 13.47
C VAL A 168 1.87 -3.93 13.14
N SER A 169 0.85 -4.78 13.28
CA SER A 169 -0.55 -4.40 13.09
C SER A 169 -1.04 -3.32 14.06
N ALA A 170 -0.43 -3.17 15.24
CA ALA A 170 -0.76 -2.07 16.15
C ALA A 170 -0.38 -0.70 15.57
N PHE A 171 0.79 -0.60 14.93
CA PHE A 171 1.22 0.61 14.23
C PHE A 171 0.40 0.85 12.95
N CYS A 172 0.11 -0.20 12.19
CA CYS A 172 -0.68 -0.08 10.95
C CYS A 172 -2.08 0.49 11.21
N ARG A 173 -2.70 0.17 12.36
CA ARG A 173 -4.00 0.72 12.77
C ARG A 173 -3.98 2.21 13.10
N ARG A 174 -2.81 2.79 13.37
CA ARG A 174 -2.62 4.22 13.67
C ARG A 174 -2.28 5.05 12.44
N ARG A 175 -2.15 4.43 11.27
CA ARG A 175 -2.01 5.16 10.00
C ARG A 175 -3.26 5.98 9.70
N LEU A 176 -3.07 7.17 9.14
CA LEU A 176 -4.15 8.12 8.84
C LEU A 176 -5.30 7.48 8.05
N ALA A 177 -5.00 6.73 6.97
CA ALA A 177 -6.02 6.05 6.17
C ALA A 177 -6.89 5.07 6.98
N VAL A 178 -6.30 4.33 7.93
CA VAL A 178 -7.02 3.37 8.77
C VAL A 178 -7.84 4.09 9.85
N VAL A 179 -7.28 5.16 10.41
CA VAL A 179 -7.98 6.00 11.39
C VAL A 179 -9.20 6.67 10.75
N MET A 180 -9.08 7.19 9.53
CA MET A 180 -10.20 7.77 8.79
C MET A 180 -11.34 6.79 8.56
N LYS A 181 -11.03 5.55 8.12
CA LYS A 181 -12.06 4.52 7.96
C LYS A 181 -12.74 4.18 9.29
N ARG A 182 -11.99 4.19 10.39
CA ARG A 182 -12.56 3.96 11.73
C ARG A 182 -13.49 5.09 12.17
N LEU A 183 -13.11 6.35 11.87
CA LEU A 183 -13.90 7.56 12.13
C LEU A 183 -15.04 7.78 11.11
N LYS A 184 -15.22 6.87 10.13
CA LYS A 184 -16.28 6.92 9.12
C LYS A 184 -16.19 8.10 8.13
N PHE A 185 -14.99 8.63 7.90
CA PHE A 185 -14.74 9.59 6.81
C PHE A 185 -14.79 8.94 5.42
N ALA A 186 -14.50 7.64 5.34
CA ALA A 186 -14.53 6.84 4.12
C ALA A 186 -15.02 5.43 4.43
N GLU A 187 -15.66 4.77 3.45
CA GLU A 187 -16.18 3.41 3.59
C GLU A 187 -15.04 2.39 3.42
N ASN A 188 -14.19 2.62 2.40
CA ASN A 188 -13.09 1.75 2.02
C ASN A 188 -11.71 2.33 2.38
N LEU A 189 -10.72 1.46 2.59
CA LEU A 189 -9.33 1.93 2.83
C LEU A 189 -8.71 2.51 1.57
N THR A 190 -9.07 1.99 0.40
CA THR A 190 -8.61 2.48 -0.90
C THR A 190 -9.07 3.91 -1.12
N GLU A 191 -10.37 4.18 -0.92
CA GLU A 191 -10.93 5.54 -0.97
C GLU A 191 -10.26 6.48 0.03
N ALA A 192 -10.09 6.04 1.28
CA ALA A 192 -9.40 6.84 2.28
C ALA A 192 -7.98 7.23 1.83
N THR A 193 -7.25 6.30 1.20
CA THR A 193 -5.91 6.56 0.66
C THR A 193 -5.97 7.58 -0.48
N THR A 194 -6.91 7.45 -1.42
CA THR A 194 -7.08 8.41 -2.51
C THR A 194 -7.44 9.81 -2.02
N PHE A 195 -8.28 9.94 -0.99
CA PHE A 195 -8.63 11.27 -0.45
C PHE A 195 -7.45 11.96 0.24
N ILE A 196 -6.59 11.18 0.92
CA ILE A 196 -5.37 11.71 1.53
C ILE A 196 -4.39 12.15 0.44
N GLU A 197 -4.14 11.32 -0.57
CA GLU A 197 -3.22 11.63 -1.67
C GLU A 197 -3.67 12.86 -2.48
N GLN A 198 -4.99 13.06 -2.62
CA GLN A 198 -5.57 14.27 -3.23
C GLN A 198 -5.48 15.52 -2.34
N GLY A 199 -5.15 15.38 -1.06
CA GLY A 199 -5.01 16.49 -0.12
C GLY A 199 -6.33 17.00 0.46
N HIS A 200 -7.36 16.16 0.58
CA HIS A 200 -8.66 16.56 1.14
C HIS A 200 -8.73 16.52 2.67
N ILE A 201 -7.73 15.94 3.33
CA ILE A 201 -7.68 15.80 4.80
C ILE A 201 -6.59 16.67 5.40
N ARG A 202 -6.92 17.25 6.56
CA ARG A 202 -5.97 17.91 7.45
C ARG A 202 -6.01 17.31 8.84
N VAL A 203 -4.91 17.46 9.57
CA VAL A 203 -4.82 17.13 10.99
C VAL A 203 -4.43 18.41 11.73
N GLY A 204 -5.39 19.00 12.45
CA GLY A 204 -5.22 20.35 12.97
C GLY A 204 -5.15 21.37 11.84
N PRO A 205 -4.15 22.26 11.79
CA PRO A 205 -4.03 23.28 10.75
C PRO A 205 -3.43 22.74 9.43
N ASP A 206 -2.62 21.68 9.50
CA ASP A 206 -1.79 21.24 8.37
C ASP A 206 -2.50 20.20 7.50
N THR A 207 -2.47 20.41 6.18
CA THR A 207 -2.96 19.45 5.19
C THR A 207 -1.97 18.31 5.00
N ILE A 208 -2.43 17.06 5.05
CA ILE A 208 -1.56 15.88 4.95
C ILE A 208 -1.83 15.14 3.65
N THR A 209 -0.77 14.93 2.86
CA THR A 209 -0.81 14.18 1.59
C THR A 209 -0.35 12.72 1.73
N ASP A 210 0.34 12.39 2.81
CA ASP A 210 0.92 11.05 3.00
C ASP A 210 -0.02 10.11 3.78
N PRO A 211 -0.49 9.00 3.19
CA PRO A 211 -1.35 8.02 3.88
C PRO A 211 -0.60 7.20 4.94
N ALA A 212 0.73 7.28 4.95
CA ALA A 212 1.60 6.64 5.94
C ALA A 212 1.73 7.44 7.24
N PHE A 213 1.18 8.66 7.31
CA PHE A 213 1.23 9.48 8.52
C PHE A 213 0.61 8.77 9.73
N LEU A 214 1.35 8.74 10.85
CA LEU A 214 0.91 8.10 12.10
C LEU A 214 0.21 9.11 13.01
N VAL A 215 -1.08 8.90 13.23
CA VAL A 215 -1.90 9.77 14.07
C VAL A 215 -1.79 9.33 15.53
N THR A 216 -1.36 10.23 16.41
CA THR A 216 -1.33 10.01 17.87
C THR A 216 -2.75 10.08 18.46
N ARG A 217 -2.97 9.62 19.70
CA ARG A 217 -4.32 9.64 20.29
C ARG A 217 -4.88 11.06 20.38
N ASN A 218 -4.04 12.00 20.78
CA ASN A 218 -4.46 13.39 20.95
C ASN A 218 -4.72 14.08 19.62
N MET A 219 -4.03 13.68 18.55
CA MET A 219 -4.20 14.24 17.21
C MET A 219 -5.43 13.67 16.48
N GLU A 220 -5.99 12.55 16.96
CA GLU A 220 -7.11 11.86 16.32
C GLU A 220 -8.38 12.74 16.24
N ASP A 221 -8.61 13.57 17.26
CA ASP A 221 -9.78 14.45 17.34
C ASP A 221 -9.70 15.63 16.36
N PHE A 222 -8.49 15.98 15.90
CA PHE A 222 -8.27 17.09 14.97
C PHE A 222 -8.25 16.66 13.50
N VAL A 223 -8.54 15.39 13.20
CA VAL A 223 -8.65 14.89 11.83
C VAL A 223 -9.96 15.42 11.23
N THR A 224 -9.85 16.34 10.26
CA THR A 224 -11.01 16.97 9.61
C THR A 224 -10.79 17.12 8.11
N TRP A 225 -11.86 17.38 7.37
CA TRP A 225 -11.76 17.80 5.98
C TRP A 225 -11.10 19.17 5.88
N VAL A 226 -10.36 19.40 4.80
CA VAL A 226 -9.91 20.74 4.42
C VAL A 226 -11.14 21.59 4.06
N ASP A 227 -11.12 22.86 4.46
CA ASP A 227 -12.28 23.76 4.30
C ASP A 227 -12.64 23.98 2.83
N THR A 228 -11.64 24.10 1.95
CA THR A 228 -11.80 24.24 0.50
C THR A 228 -12.16 22.93 -0.23
N SER A 229 -12.27 21.80 0.49
CA SER A 229 -12.48 20.50 -0.15
C SER A 229 -13.89 20.34 -0.73
N LYS A 230 -13.95 19.79 -1.95
CA LYS A 230 -15.23 19.46 -2.60
C LYS A 230 -16.03 18.40 -1.84
N ILE A 231 -15.35 17.52 -1.11
CA ILE A 231 -16.00 16.48 -0.31
C ILE A 231 -16.75 17.10 0.87
N LYS A 232 -16.12 18.04 1.59
CA LYS A 232 -16.79 18.77 2.69
C LYS A 232 -18.04 19.50 2.19
N ARG A 233 -17.94 20.15 1.02
CA ARG A 233 -19.09 20.81 0.37
C ARG A 233 -20.24 19.84 0.11
N LYS A 234 -19.96 18.70 -0.53
CA LYS A 234 -20.98 17.68 -0.81
C LYS A 234 -21.63 17.11 0.46
N VAL A 235 -20.85 16.93 1.52
CA VAL A 235 -21.38 16.47 2.82
C VAL A 235 -22.27 17.53 3.47
N ALA A 236 -21.88 18.80 3.43
CA ALA A 236 -22.69 19.90 3.94
C ALA A 236 -23.98 20.10 3.14
N GLU A 237 -23.90 19.99 1.81
CA GLU A 237 -25.03 20.03 0.88
C GLU A 237 -26.01 18.89 1.17
N TYR A 238 -25.52 17.66 1.36
CA TYR A 238 -26.36 16.51 1.73
C TYR A 238 -27.07 16.70 3.08
N ASN A 239 -26.46 17.42 4.01
CA ASN A 239 -27.01 17.73 5.32
C ASN A 239 -27.87 19.00 5.34
N ASP A 240 -28.11 19.65 4.19
CA ASP A 240 -28.77 20.96 4.07
C ASP A 240 -28.15 22.06 4.96
N GLN A 241 -26.84 21.96 5.22
CA GLN A 241 -26.04 22.89 6.04
C GLN A 241 -25.02 23.67 5.20
N LEU A 242 -25.19 23.70 3.88
CA LEU A 242 -24.29 24.41 2.99
C LEU A 242 -24.50 25.92 3.13
N ASP A 243 -23.47 26.62 3.60
CA ASP A 243 -23.40 28.08 3.60
C ASP A 243 -22.47 28.53 2.47
N ASP A 244 -22.99 29.35 1.55
CA ASP A 244 -22.26 29.85 0.39
C ASP A 244 -21.19 30.90 0.78
N TYR A 245 -21.29 31.51 1.97
CA TYR A 245 -20.28 32.48 2.43
C TYR A 245 -18.92 31.84 2.70
N ASP A 246 -18.90 30.62 3.24
CA ASP A 246 -17.67 29.89 3.57
C ASP A 246 -16.91 29.41 2.31
N LEU A 247 -17.52 29.51 1.13
CA LEU A 247 -16.95 29.06 -0.14
C LEU A 247 -16.06 30.10 -0.83
N LEU A 248 -16.13 31.37 -0.41
CA LEU A 248 -15.43 32.50 -1.04
C LEU A 248 -14.05 32.80 -0.44
N ASN A 249 -13.65 32.08 0.62
CA ASN A 249 -12.35 32.18 1.29
C ASN A 249 -11.44 30.99 0.96
#